data_AF-A0A4U9QVB5-F1
#
_entry.id   AF-A0A4U9QVB5-F1
#
_cell.length_a   1.000
_cell.length_b   1.000
_cell.length_c   1.000
_cell.angle_alpha   90.00
_cell.angle_beta   90.00
_cell.angle_gamma   90.00
#
_symmetry.space_group_name_H-M   'P 1'
#
loop_
_entity.id
_entity.type
_entity.pdbx_description
1 polymer ?
#
loop_
_entity_poly.entity_id
_entity_poly.type
_entity_poly.pdbx_seq_one_letter_code
_entity_poly.pdbx_strand_id
1 'polypeptide(L)'
;MNFNYTMVKKTLRTLKTYYIYLISEIFSIATFFIFFSIENHPSLKEAPYEQIAGRIATYRILLYIFSIIFIISSFIVFIYWRRKEFNIIKVLGFSKKELTKMIFIESLIMSIISMVLGIILGIALLKFFLIILDGIIKTNNLNFYISIYNVYYTIIMYSYVFVLLPVICYKLIDKFKKKILLYKNRKQKNFSILLIISSIGFFLFILEVYLLINIFNGNMRFSGVIILLLVCFSLRNYIFFMYVIELTLKVLSSIKSMYYKKVNIIVMSSLKSKLRENTLLLMFTTMFLSISFIIMSNFYIMNFISKKSVDVEFPFTINYTTSRNEVNEKFIDDILNKNSIKYSKAEVNIFEVKDYNIISVEDYNNVASILNFPRISLKENEAVLLPQFPRTSKEENAMLNKEITVDKDRKVTIIRISNERIFFQGLYHNNIVMNKSLISELNIKEKETFIGYEIEKWENLYRIDRKIRDEYKSIKKTLGESVFLMSKIEYYREHREESNLTLYLTIFISLILYFGAMSFIHFKFYLDLEDNKENYKTMLSLGMSSREIKSIVTREMYVIFFLPFIVASLNTLIILILTENISYISIIKECAIILVVFFIISALFFLVWRMKNIDLIFFESD
;
A
#
# COMPACT_ATOMS: atom_id res chain seq x y z
N MET A 1 -23.85 0.78 -49.05
CA MET A 1 -22.98 1.48 -48.08
C MET A 1 -22.25 0.44 -47.24
N ASN A 2 -20.92 0.46 -47.22
CA ASN A 2 -20.14 -0.59 -46.56
C ASN A 2 -20.22 -0.41 -45.04
N PHE A 3 -20.93 -1.31 -44.33
CA PHE A 3 -21.25 -1.24 -42.91
C PHE A 3 -20.03 -0.87 -42.04
N ASN A 4 -18.87 -1.46 -42.35
CA ASN A 4 -17.61 -1.23 -41.64
C ASN A 4 -17.09 0.21 -41.77
N TYR A 5 -17.22 0.85 -42.95
CA TYR A 5 -16.74 2.22 -43.18
C TYR A 5 -17.54 3.26 -42.40
N THR A 6 -18.86 3.12 -42.39
CA THR A 6 -19.76 3.95 -41.57
C THR A 6 -19.49 3.80 -40.08
N MET A 7 -19.09 2.60 -39.63
CA MET A 7 -18.77 2.35 -38.22
C MET A 7 -17.47 3.03 -37.79
N VAL A 8 -16.37 2.89 -38.55
CA VAL A 8 -15.09 3.55 -38.22
C VAL A 8 -15.26 5.08 -38.07
N LYS A 9 -15.98 5.71 -39.01
CA LYS A 9 -16.21 7.16 -38.98
C LYS A 9 -17.10 7.59 -37.81
N LYS A 10 -18.05 6.75 -37.41
CA LYS A 10 -18.85 6.96 -36.20
C LYS A 10 -17.97 6.85 -34.94
N THR A 11 -17.12 5.82 -34.84
CA THR A 11 -16.22 5.62 -33.69
C THR A 11 -15.26 6.79 -33.48
N LEU A 12 -14.66 7.31 -34.56
CA LEU A 12 -13.73 8.44 -34.48
C LEU A 12 -14.42 9.73 -33.98
N ARG A 13 -15.70 9.93 -34.33
CA ARG A 13 -16.49 11.07 -33.81
C ARG A 13 -16.87 10.90 -32.34
N THR A 14 -17.08 9.67 -31.88
CA THR A 14 -17.47 9.39 -30.50
C THR A 14 -16.29 9.28 -29.53
N LEU A 15 -15.05 9.29 -30.02
CA LEU A 15 -13.83 9.32 -29.18
C LEU A 15 -13.84 10.44 -28.12
N LYS A 16 -14.38 11.62 -28.46
CA LYS A 16 -14.50 12.76 -27.52
C LYS A 16 -15.40 12.44 -26.32
N THR A 17 -16.36 11.55 -26.50
CA THR A 17 -17.29 11.09 -25.46
C THR A 17 -16.66 9.97 -24.63
N TYR A 18 -15.69 9.23 -25.18
CA TYR A 18 -15.10 8.03 -24.55
C TYR A 18 -13.63 8.20 -24.13
N TYR A 19 -13.14 9.43 -24.11
CA TYR A 19 -11.73 9.74 -23.88
C TYR A 19 -11.21 9.25 -22.52
N ILE A 20 -12.05 9.11 -21.48
CA ILE A 20 -11.60 8.62 -20.17
C ILE A 20 -11.39 7.10 -20.15
N TYR A 21 -12.15 6.34 -20.94
CA TYR A 21 -11.91 4.90 -21.15
C TYR A 21 -10.56 4.73 -21.87
N LEU A 22 -10.34 5.55 -22.90
CA LEU A 22 -9.10 5.58 -23.64
C LEU A 22 -7.91 5.99 -22.76
N ILE A 23 -8.05 7.03 -21.93
CA ILE A 23 -7.01 7.44 -20.97
C ILE A 23 -6.69 6.31 -19.99
N SER A 24 -7.69 5.56 -19.49
CA SER A 24 -7.45 4.44 -18.59
C SER A 24 -6.63 3.32 -19.22
N GLU A 25 -6.90 2.98 -20.49
CA GLU A 25 -6.12 1.99 -21.23
C GLU A 25 -4.71 2.50 -21.53
N ILE A 26 -4.59 3.74 -22.03
CA ILE A 26 -3.30 4.39 -22.31
C ILE A 26 -2.40 4.36 -21.08
N PHE A 27 -2.94 4.78 -19.92
CA PHE A 27 -2.17 4.83 -18.67
C PHE A 27 -1.73 3.44 -18.21
N SER A 28 -2.60 2.44 -18.33
CA SER A 28 -2.28 1.05 -17.99
C SER A 28 -1.16 0.48 -18.86
N ILE A 29 -1.25 0.70 -20.17
CA ILE A 29 -0.26 0.22 -21.15
C ILE A 29 1.07 0.95 -20.95
N ALA A 30 1.03 2.28 -20.78
CA ALA A 30 2.21 3.09 -20.51
C ALA A 30 2.95 2.62 -19.26
N THR A 31 2.22 2.42 -18.15
CA THR A 31 2.83 2.00 -16.88
C THR A 31 3.46 0.61 -16.98
N PHE A 32 2.78 -0.34 -17.62
CA PHE A 32 3.37 -1.66 -17.87
C PHE A 32 4.63 -1.57 -18.74
N PHE A 33 4.59 -0.79 -19.82
CA PHE A 33 5.73 -0.61 -20.72
C PHE A 33 6.94 -0.02 -19.99
N ILE A 34 6.72 0.99 -19.14
CA ILE A 34 7.77 1.62 -18.34
C ILE A 34 8.44 0.58 -17.45
N PHE A 35 7.67 -0.18 -16.67
CA PHE A 35 8.21 -1.17 -15.74
C PHE A 35 8.94 -2.29 -16.46
N PHE A 36 8.37 -2.80 -17.56
CA PHE A 36 9.04 -3.82 -18.36
C PHE A 36 10.32 -3.30 -19.01
N SER A 37 10.36 -2.01 -19.36
CA SER A 37 11.56 -1.38 -19.93
C SER A 37 12.65 -1.18 -18.90
N ILE A 38 12.28 -0.80 -17.67
CA ILE A 38 13.21 -0.70 -16.55
C ILE A 38 13.76 -2.09 -16.20
N GLU A 39 12.91 -3.10 -16.02
CA GLU A 39 13.32 -4.48 -15.73
C GLU A 39 14.34 -5.02 -16.75
N ASN A 40 14.16 -4.68 -18.03
CA ASN A 40 15.04 -5.13 -19.10
C ASN A 40 16.24 -4.21 -19.39
N HIS A 41 16.47 -3.20 -18.56
CA HIS A 41 17.61 -2.29 -18.73
C HIS A 41 18.94 -3.06 -18.57
N PRO A 42 19.91 -2.94 -19.50
CA PRO A 42 21.16 -3.70 -19.46
C PRO A 42 21.92 -3.57 -18.12
N SER A 43 22.02 -2.36 -17.59
CA SER A 43 22.69 -2.09 -16.31
C SER A 43 22.05 -2.76 -15.09
N LEU A 44 20.80 -3.23 -15.18
CA LEU A 44 20.13 -3.95 -14.09
C LEU A 44 20.25 -5.48 -14.23
N LYS A 45 20.77 -5.98 -15.35
CA LYS A 45 21.00 -7.43 -15.58
C LYS A 45 22.37 -7.90 -15.08
N GLU A 46 23.28 -6.97 -14.83
CA GLU A 46 24.61 -7.26 -14.33
C GLU A 46 24.67 -7.17 -12.79
N ALA A 47 25.52 -7.98 -12.16
CA ALA A 47 25.78 -7.88 -10.73
C ALA A 47 26.36 -6.50 -10.40
N PRO A 48 25.96 -5.85 -9.29
CA PRO A 48 25.15 -6.36 -8.19
C PRO A 48 23.63 -6.12 -8.32
N TYR A 49 23.15 -5.56 -9.44
CA TYR A 49 21.78 -5.04 -9.56
C TYR A 49 20.75 -6.08 -10.07
N GLU A 50 21.17 -7.30 -10.38
CA GLU A 50 20.28 -8.37 -10.85
C GLU A 50 19.09 -8.64 -9.90
N GLN A 51 19.32 -8.56 -8.59
CA GLN A 51 18.25 -8.72 -7.59
C GLN A 51 17.19 -7.61 -7.68
N ILE A 52 17.59 -6.40 -8.07
CA ILE A 52 16.68 -5.27 -8.27
C ILE A 52 15.79 -5.54 -9.48
N ALA A 53 16.34 -6.04 -10.59
CA ALA A 53 15.54 -6.44 -11.75
C ALA A 53 14.54 -7.55 -11.39
N GLY A 54 14.97 -8.55 -10.62
CA GLY A 54 14.10 -9.61 -10.11
C GLY A 54 12.93 -9.08 -9.27
N ARG A 55 13.18 -8.08 -8.41
CA ARG A 55 12.11 -7.39 -7.65
C ARG A 55 11.18 -6.64 -8.60
N ILE A 56 11.69 -5.86 -9.54
CA ILE A 56 10.85 -5.12 -10.50
C ILE A 56 9.96 -6.08 -11.30
N ALA A 57 10.45 -7.27 -11.64
CA ALA A 57 9.68 -8.30 -12.32
C ALA A 57 8.46 -8.78 -11.52
N THR A 58 8.57 -8.96 -10.20
CA THR A 58 7.43 -9.36 -9.36
C THR A 58 6.35 -8.26 -9.34
N TYR A 59 6.75 -7.00 -9.22
CA TYR A 59 5.84 -5.86 -9.28
C TYR A 59 5.22 -5.68 -10.68
N ARG A 60 5.95 -5.96 -11.75
CA ARG A 60 5.38 -5.95 -13.11
C ARG A 60 4.25 -6.96 -13.27
N ILE A 61 4.40 -8.17 -12.72
CA ILE A 61 3.34 -9.20 -12.77
C ILE A 61 2.09 -8.70 -12.04
N LEU A 62 2.25 -8.12 -10.84
CA LEU A 62 1.14 -7.52 -10.09
C LEU A 62 0.47 -6.38 -10.88
N LEU A 63 1.28 -5.48 -11.45
CA LEU A 63 0.79 -4.38 -12.30
C LEU A 63 0.00 -4.89 -13.50
N TYR A 64 0.44 -5.98 -14.13
CA TYR A 64 -0.26 -6.58 -15.27
C TYR A 64 -1.60 -7.20 -14.84
N ILE A 65 -1.66 -7.86 -13.69
CA ILE A 65 -2.93 -8.39 -13.16
C ILE A 65 -3.90 -7.24 -12.87
N PHE A 66 -3.44 -6.18 -12.20
CA PHE A 66 -4.27 -5.02 -11.91
C PHE A 66 -4.68 -4.27 -13.18
N SER A 67 -3.82 -4.18 -14.19
CA SER A 67 -4.16 -3.55 -15.47
C SER A 67 -5.23 -4.35 -16.22
N ILE A 68 -5.16 -5.68 -16.23
CA ILE A 68 -6.21 -6.53 -16.81
C ILE A 68 -7.55 -6.31 -16.10
N ILE A 69 -7.56 -6.38 -14.77
CA ILE A 69 -8.78 -6.17 -13.98
C ILE A 69 -9.34 -4.79 -14.29
N PHE A 70 -8.49 -3.76 -14.29
CA PHE A 70 -8.90 -2.39 -14.54
C PHE A 70 -9.43 -2.16 -15.96
N ILE A 71 -8.78 -2.70 -17.00
CA ILE A 71 -9.23 -2.61 -18.39
C ILE A 71 -10.57 -3.32 -18.56
N ILE A 72 -10.71 -4.55 -18.02
CA ILE A 72 -11.96 -5.30 -18.07
C ILE A 72 -13.07 -4.53 -17.35
N SER A 73 -12.82 -4.03 -16.15
CA SER A 73 -13.80 -3.26 -15.39
C SER A 73 -14.20 -1.97 -16.11
N SER A 74 -13.23 -1.22 -16.65
CA SER A 74 -13.48 -0.01 -17.45
C SER A 74 -14.30 -0.30 -18.69
N PHE A 75 -14.04 -1.44 -19.35
CA PHE A 75 -14.81 -1.89 -20.50
C PHE A 75 -16.24 -2.29 -20.12
N ILE A 76 -16.43 -3.02 -19.00
CA ILE A 76 -17.77 -3.37 -18.49
C ILE A 76 -18.58 -2.11 -18.24
N VAL A 77 -17.96 -1.09 -17.63
CA VAL A 77 -18.60 0.21 -17.40
C VAL A 77 -18.94 0.87 -18.74
N PHE A 78 -18.00 0.97 -19.67
CA PHE A 78 -18.24 1.48 -21.02
C PHE A 78 -19.42 0.81 -21.74
N ILE A 79 -19.54 -0.52 -21.64
CA ILE A 79 -20.66 -1.27 -22.24
C ILE A 79 -21.97 -1.06 -21.47
N TYR A 80 -21.94 -1.03 -20.13
CA TYR A 80 -23.10 -0.77 -19.29
C TYR A 80 -23.80 0.56 -19.65
N TRP A 81 -23.02 1.49 -20.16
CA TRP A 81 -23.42 2.86 -20.46
C TRP A 81 -24.13 2.98 -21.78
N ARG A 82 -23.62 2.27 -22.78
CA ARG A 82 -24.21 2.20 -24.11
C ARG A 82 -25.39 1.24 -24.19
N ARG A 83 -25.89 0.75 -23.05
CA ARG A 83 -27.05 -0.14 -22.99
C ARG A 83 -28.30 0.46 -23.66
N LYS A 84 -28.52 1.79 -23.58
CA LYS A 84 -29.66 2.45 -24.22
C LYS A 84 -29.52 2.42 -25.74
N GLU A 85 -28.35 2.79 -26.25
CA GLU A 85 -28.02 2.66 -27.68
C GLU A 85 -28.21 1.21 -28.15
N PHE A 86 -27.69 0.23 -27.40
CA PHE A 86 -27.82 -1.18 -27.74
C PHE A 86 -29.26 -1.68 -27.71
N ASN A 87 -30.09 -1.16 -26.82
CA ASN A 87 -31.51 -1.48 -26.77
C ASN A 87 -32.27 -0.87 -27.95
N ILE A 88 -31.99 0.37 -28.34
CA ILE A 88 -32.58 1.00 -29.52
C ILE A 88 -32.19 0.23 -30.78
N ILE A 89 -30.90 -0.08 -30.95
CA ILE A 89 -30.40 -0.84 -32.11
C ILE A 89 -31.06 -2.23 -32.20
N LYS A 90 -31.30 -2.89 -31.06
CA LYS A 90 -32.06 -4.16 -31.02
C LYS A 90 -33.53 -3.99 -31.40
N VAL A 91 -34.19 -2.91 -30.98
CA VAL A 91 -35.59 -2.60 -31.38
C VAL A 91 -35.67 -2.34 -32.88
N LEU A 92 -34.63 -1.75 -33.46
CA LEU A 92 -34.49 -1.56 -34.92
C LEU A 92 -34.21 -2.86 -35.70
N GLY A 93 -34.18 -4.03 -35.05
CA GLY A 93 -34.09 -5.33 -35.71
C GLY A 93 -32.69 -5.92 -35.84
N PHE A 94 -31.64 -5.29 -35.31
CA PHE A 94 -30.28 -5.84 -35.36
C PHE A 94 -30.18 -7.14 -34.57
N SER A 95 -29.56 -8.14 -35.19
CA SER A 95 -29.25 -9.41 -34.52
C SER A 95 -28.20 -9.21 -33.44
N LYS A 96 -28.18 -10.13 -32.45
CA LYS A 96 -27.16 -10.14 -31.40
C LYS A 96 -25.74 -10.17 -31.98
N LYS A 97 -25.54 -10.94 -33.06
CA LYS A 97 -24.24 -11.10 -33.73
C LYS A 97 -23.77 -9.79 -34.36
N GLU A 98 -24.65 -9.07 -35.05
CA GLU A 98 -24.32 -7.78 -35.65
C GLU A 98 -23.97 -6.73 -34.59
N LEU A 99 -24.73 -6.67 -33.50
CA LEU A 99 -24.45 -5.77 -32.38
C LEU A 99 -23.11 -6.11 -31.70
N THR A 100 -22.82 -7.39 -31.50
CA THR A 100 -21.52 -7.82 -30.93
C THR A 100 -20.36 -7.53 -31.88
N LYS A 101 -20.56 -7.65 -33.20
CA LYS A 101 -19.56 -7.33 -34.22
C LYS A 101 -19.29 -5.82 -34.26
N MET A 102 -20.32 -4.99 -34.15
CA MET A 102 -20.18 -3.54 -34.07
C MET A 102 -19.31 -3.15 -32.88
N ILE A 103 -19.64 -3.67 -31.69
CA ILE A 103 -18.90 -3.36 -30.47
C ILE A 103 -17.47 -3.90 -30.55
N PHE A 104 -17.26 -5.09 -31.12
CA PHE A 104 -15.93 -5.65 -31.34
C PHE A 104 -15.04 -4.69 -32.14
N ILE A 105 -15.55 -4.17 -33.27
CA ILE A 105 -14.81 -3.24 -34.14
C ILE A 105 -14.50 -1.95 -33.38
N GLU A 106 -15.47 -1.38 -32.67
CA GLU A 106 -15.26 -0.18 -31.87
C GLU A 106 -14.21 -0.40 -30.78
N SER A 107 -14.32 -1.49 -30.00
CA SER A 107 -13.35 -1.81 -28.95
C SER A 107 -11.96 -2.06 -29.49
N LEU A 108 -11.85 -2.67 -30.68
CA LEU A 108 -10.57 -2.95 -31.32
C LEU A 108 -9.90 -1.66 -31.78
N ILE A 109 -10.65 -0.72 -32.38
CA ILE A 109 -10.13 0.61 -32.75
C ILE A 109 -9.64 1.35 -31.50
N MET A 110 -10.44 1.37 -30.42
CA MET A 110 -10.05 1.98 -29.15
C MET A 110 -8.75 1.37 -28.62
N SER A 111 -8.70 0.04 -28.58
CA SER A 111 -7.54 -0.72 -28.08
C SER A 111 -6.27 -0.43 -28.87
N ILE A 112 -6.36 -0.35 -30.21
CA ILE A 112 -5.21 -0.01 -31.07
C ILE A 112 -4.73 1.42 -30.77
N ILE A 113 -5.65 2.39 -30.73
CA ILE A 113 -5.30 3.79 -30.43
C ILE A 113 -4.66 3.88 -29.03
N SER A 114 -5.26 3.23 -28.04
CA SER A 114 -4.74 3.18 -26.67
C SER A 114 -3.37 2.51 -26.58
N MET A 115 -3.13 1.45 -27.36
CA MET A 115 -1.84 0.76 -27.40
C MET A 115 -0.74 1.64 -27.99
N VAL A 116 -1.02 2.30 -29.11
CA VAL A 116 -0.06 3.23 -29.74
C VAL A 116 0.23 4.41 -28.81
N LEU A 117 -0.81 5.09 -28.32
CA LEU A 117 -0.65 6.24 -27.44
C LEU A 117 -0.05 5.86 -26.08
N GLY A 118 -0.37 4.69 -25.54
CA GLY A 118 0.18 4.16 -24.30
C GLY A 118 1.68 3.88 -24.41
N ILE A 119 2.14 3.28 -25.50
CA ILE A 119 3.56 3.07 -25.76
C ILE A 119 4.29 4.40 -25.95
N ILE A 120 3.71 5.33 -26.73
CA ILE A 120 4.28 6.68 -26.93
C ILE A 120 4.42 7.41 -25.58
N LEU A 121 3.36 7.40 -24.77
CA LEU A 121 3.37 8.02 -23.44
C LEU A 121 4.39 7.32 -22.52
N GLY A 122 4.47 6.00 -22.56
CA GLY A 122 5.44 5.21 -21.81
C GLY A 122 6.88 5.57 -22.18
N ILE A 123 7.17 5.69 -23.48
CA ILE A 123 8.47 6.15 -23.99
C ILE A 123 8.79 7.57 -23.51
N ALA A 124 7.84 8.49 -23.62
CA ALA A 124 8.01 9.89 -23.23
C ALA A 124 8.33 10.03 -21.73
N LEU A 125 7.70 9.21 -20.89
CA LEU A 125 7.89 9.24 -19.44
C LEU A 125 9.03 8.32 -18.95
N LEU A 126 9.52 7.39 -19.77
CA LEU A 126 10.53 6.40 -19.35
C LEU A 126 11.79 7.07 -18.79
N LYS A 127 12.28 8.15 -19.43
CA LYS A 127 13.46 8.88 -18.94
C LYS A 127 13.25 9.45 -17.54
N PHE A 128 12.07 10.01 -17.27
CA PHE A 128 11.73 10.55 -15.96
C PHE A 128 11.77 9.46 -14.89
N PHE A 129 11.26 8.27 -15.20
CA PHE A 129 11.25 7.14 -14.27
C PHE A 129 12.63 6.51 -14.04
N LEU A 130 13.46 6.45 -15.08
CA LEU A 130 14.86 6.02 -14.95
C LEU A 130 15.65 6.97 -14.05
N ILE A 131 15.45 8.29 -14.15
CA ILE A 131 16.12 9.28 -13.28
C ILE A 131 15.72 9.08 -11.81
N ILE A 132 14.44 8.84 -11.53
CA ILE A 132 14.00 8.56 -10.16
C ILE A 132 14.65 7.29 -9.62
N LEU A 133 14.65 6.22 -10.43
CA LEU A 133 15.27 4.96 -10.04
C LEU A 133 16.78 5.09 -9.83
N ASP A 134 17.47 5.86 -10.66
CA ASP A 134 18.90 6.11 -10.53
C ASP A 134 19.23 6.87 -9.24
N GLY A 135 18.38 7.82 -8.85
CA GLY A 135 18.50 8.51 -7.57
C GLY A 135 18.31 7.59 -6.36
N ILE A 136 17.50 6.53 -6.51
CA ILE A 136 17.25 5.53 -5.45
C ILE A 136 18.42 4.57 -5.33
N ILE A 137 18.89 3.99 -6.45
CA ILE A 137 19.94 2.97 -6.46
C ILE A 137 21.35 3.60 -6.43
N LYS A 138 21.47 4.88 -6.80
CA LYS A 138 22.73 5.66 -6.88
C LYS A 138 23.78 5.03 -7.79
N THR A 139 23.35 4.51 -8.94
CA THR A 139 24.27 3.91 -9.93
C THR A 139 24.98 4.95 -10.79
N ASN A 140 24.35 6.13 -10.97
CA ASN A 140 24.76 7.20 -11.88
C ASN A 140 24.91 6.75 -13.35
N ASN A 141 24.36 5.58 -13.72
CA ASN A 141 24.59 4.92 -15.01
C ASN A 141 23.28 4.41 -15.66
N LEU A 142 22.10 4.73 -15.11
CA LEU A 142 20.82 4.41 -15.76
C LEU A 142 20.48 5.42 -16.86
N ASN A 143 21.17 5.27 -17.98
CA ASN A 143 20.93 6.07 -19.18
C ASN A 143 19.57 5.72 -19.83
N PHE A 144 19.09 6.60 -20.71
CA PHE A 144 17.88 6.33 -21.45
C PHE A 144 18.08 5.15 -22.41
N TYR A 145 17.36 4.05 -22.17
CA TYR A 145 17.43 2.82 -22.97
C TYR A 145 16.04 2.38 -23.40
N ILE A 146 15.85 2.17 -24.71
CA ILE A 146 14.64 1.59 -25.27
C ILE A 146 15.04 0.38 -26.10
N SER A 147 14.36 -0.74 -25.85
CA SER A 147 14.47 -1.93 -26.69
C SER A 147 13.19 -2.15 -27.48
N ILE A 148 13.33 -2.46 -28.77
CA ILE A 148 12.20 -2.86 -29.63
C ILE A 148 11.52 -4.13 -29.09
N TYR A 149 12.28 -4.99 -28.39
CA TYR A 149 11.76 -6.16 -27.71
C TYR A 149 10.69 -5.78 -26.68
N ASN A 150 10.91 -4.69 -25.91
CA ASN A 150 9.96 -4.23 -24.88
C ASN A 150 8.65 -3.74 -25.49
N VAL A 151 8.73 -3.09 -26.64
CA VAL A 151 7.57 -2.64 -27.42
C VAL A 151 6.77 -3.85 -27.90
N TYR A 152 7.42 -4.81 -28.55
CA TYR A 152 6.76 -5.99 -29.09
C TYR A 152 6.12 -6.86 -28.00
N TYR A 153 6.80 -7.07 -26.87
CA TYR A 153 6.26 -7.81 -25.74
C TYR A 153 5.01 -7.14 -25.15
N THR A 154 5.04 -5.81 -25.01
CA THR A 154 3.87 -5.04 -24.54
C THR A 154 2.69 -5.21 -25.49
N ILE A 155 2.93 -5.15 -26.80
CA ILE A 155 1.90 -5.36 -27.83
C ILE A 155 1.27 -6.75 -27.69
N ILE A 156 2.08 -7.80 -27.57
CA ILE A 156 1.58 -9.17 -27.41
C ILE A 156 0.72 -9.30 -26.15
N MET A 157 1.23 -8.85 -25.01
CA MET A 157 0.54 -8.99 -23.72
C MET A 157 -0.83 -8.33 -23.74
N TYR A 158 -0.93 -7.08 -24.22
CA TYR A 158 -2.21 -6.38 -24.29
C TYR A 158 -3.12 -6.87 -25.42
N SER A 159 -2.57 -7.44 -26.50
CA SER A 159 -3.39 -8.08 -27.56
C SER A 159 -4.25 -9.21 -26.99
N TYR A 160 -3.73 -10.03 -26.07
CA TYR A 160 -4.54 -11.04 -25.38
C TYR A 160 -5.71 -10.43 -24.61
N VAL A 161 -5.47 -9.33 -23.88
CA VAL A 161 -6.52 -8.62 -23.12
C VAL A 161 -7.60 -8.10 -24.06
N PHE A 162 -7.21 -7.49 -25.17
CA PHE A 162 -8.14 -6.92 -26.14
C PHE A 162 -8.99 -7.97 -26.85
N VAL A 163 -8.46 -9.17 -27.11
CA VAL A 163 -9.24 -10.30 -27.63
C VAL A 163 -10.27 -10.82 -26.61
N LEU A 164 -9.99 -10.70 -25.31
CA LEU A 164 -10.91 -11.10 -24.25
C LEU A 164 -12.10 -10.14 -24.09
N LEU A 165 -11.93 -8.84 -24.36
CA LEU A 165 -13.00 -7.83 -24.17
C LEU A 165 -14.29 -8.15 -24.95
N PRO A 166 -14.27 -8.51 -26.24
CA PRO A 166 -15.47 -8.88 -26.98
C PRO A 166 -16.16 -10.14 -26.47
N VAL A 167 -15.41 -11.12 -25.95
CA VAL A 167 -15.99 -12.34 -25.34
C VAL A 167 -16.81 -11.97 -24.11
N ILE A 168 -16.29 -11.07 -23.28
CA ILE A 168 -17.00 -10.51 -22.13
C ILE A 168 -18.24 -9.74 -22.60
N CYS A 169 -18.12 -8.94 -23.65
CA CYS A 169 -19.23 -8.19 -24.23
C CYS A 169 -20.38 -9.11 -24.68
N TYR A 170 -20.07 -10.18 -25.43
CA TYR A 170 -21.05 -11.14 -25.92
C TYR A 170 -21.89 -11.76 -24.80
N LYS A 171 -21.27 -12.05 -23.64
CA LYS A 171 -21.95 -12.56 -22.44
C LYS A 171 -22.81 -11.51 -21.74
N LEU A 172 -22.40 -10.24 -21.72
CA LEU A 172 -23.12 -9.16 -21.03
C LEU A 172 -24.39 -8.71 -21.76
N ILE A 173 -24.39 -8.75 -23.10
CA ILE A 173 -25.49 -8.23 -23.94
C ILE A 173 -26.84 -8.90 -23.69
N ASP A 174 -26.85 -10.18 -23.28
CA ASP A 174 -28.08 -10.90 -22.94
C ASP A 174 -28.72 -10.42 -21.63
N LYS A 175 -27.89 -9.98 -20.67
CA LYS A 175 -28.36 -9.50 -19.37
C LYS A 175 -29.04 -8.13 -19.47
N PHE A 176 -28.72 -7.32 -20.50
CA PHE A 176 -29.35 -6.00 -20.69
C PHE A 176 -30.81 -6.06 -21.16
N LYS A 177 -31.26 -7.20 -21.70
CA LYS A 177 -32.62 -7.39 -22.25
C LYS A 177 -33.74 -7.30 -21.17
N LYS A 178 -33.41 -7.52 -19.90
CA LYS A 178 -34.39 -7.74 -18.82
C LYS A 178 -34.88 -6.50 -18.06
N LYS A 179 -34.34 -5.29 -18.31
CA LYS A 179 -34.59 -4.12 -17.44
C LYS A 179 -35.69 -3.16 -17.92
N ILE A 180 -36.07 -3.18 -19.21
CA ILE A 180 -37.08 -2.23 -19.76
C ILE A 180 -38.51 -2.73 -19.56
N LEU A 181 -38.77 -4.04 -19.62
CA LEU A 181 -40.15 -4.57 -19.46
C LEU A 181 -40.62 -4.76 -18.00
N LEU A 182 -39.74 -4.58 -17.01
CA LEU A 182 -40.01 -4.84 -15.58
C LEU A 182 -39.85 -3.58 -14.71
N TYR A 183 -40.13 -2.40 -15.26
CA TYR A 183 -40.10 -1.14 -14.50
C TYR A 183 -41.44 -0.78 -13.83
N LYS A 184 -42.42 -1.70 -13.82
CA LYS A 184 -43.65 -1.57 -13.02
C LYS A 184 -43.53 -2.42 -11.74
N ASN A 185 -43.41 -1.75 -10.59
CA ASN A 185 -43.61 -2.27 -9.23
C ASN A 185 -42.60 -3.31 -8.69
N ARG A 186 -41.36 -2.89 -8.44
CA ARG A 186 -40.57 -3.55 -7.37
C ARG A 186 -41.01 -3.00 -6.02
N LYS A 187 -41.76 -3.80 -5.23
CA LYS A 187 -42.14 -3.47 -3.84
C LYS A 187 -40.91 -2.99 -3.06
N GLN A 188 -41.07 -1.89 -2.32
CA GLN A 188 -40.04 -1.45 -1.36
C GLN A 188 -39.73 -2.61 -0.41
N LYS A 189 -38.45 -2.87 -0.15
CA LYS A 189 -38.05 -3.89 0.81
C LYS A 189 -38.53 -3.50 2.21
N ASN A 190 -39.06 -4.47 2.94
CA ASN A 190 -39.45 -4.26 4.34
C ASN A 190 -38.21 -3.90 5.18
N PHE A 191 -38.43 -3.07 6.21
CA PHE A 191 -37.35 -2.62 7.09
C PHE A 191 -36.60 -3.80 7.74
N SER A 192 -37.32 -4.83 8.17
CA SER A 192 -36.73 -6.01 8.80
C SER A 192 -35.78 -6.78 7.87
N ILE A 193 -36.09 -6.89 6.57
CA ILE A 193 -35.22 -7.55 5.59
C ILE A 193 -33.93 -6.77 5.39
N LEU A 194 -34.04 -5.43 5.30
CA LEU A 194 -32.87 -4.55 5.22
C LEU A 194 -31.98 -4.71 6.45
N LEU A 195 -32.57 -4.80 7.63
CA LEU A 195 -31.85 -4.94 8.89
C LEU A 195 -31.12 -6.29 8.98
N ILE A 196 -31.80 -7.42 8.68
CA ILE A 196 -31.20 -8.76 8.70
C ILE A 196 -29.99 -8.85 7.75
N ILE A 197 -30.13 -8.39 6.51
CA ILE A 197 -29.03 -8.47 5.53
C ILE A 197 -27.90 -7.52 5.89
N SER A 198 -28.21 -6.35 6.46
CA SER A 198 -27.19 -5.44 6.99
C SER A 198 -26.40 -6.07 8.13
N SER A 199 -27.06 -6.85 9.01
CA SER A 199 -26.39 -7.60 10.07
C SER A 199 -25.44 -8.67 9.53
N ILE A 200 -25.79 -9.34 8.42
CA ILE A 200 -24.86 -10.27 7.74
C ILE A 200 -23.61 -9.52 7.26
N GLY A 201 -23.77 -8.34 6.67
CA GLY A 201 -22.65 -7.50 6.27
C GLY A 201 -21.76 -7.08 7.45
N PHE A 202 -22.37 -6.75 8.59
CA PHE A 202 -21.65 -6.43 9.82
C PHE A 202 -20.93 -7.64 10.43
N PHE A 203 -21.52 -8.84 10.35
CA PHE A 203 -20.86 -10.07 10.74
C PHE A 203 -19.62 -10.36 9.88
N LEU A 204 -19.72 -10.21 8.55
CA LEU A 204 -18.57 -10.36 7.65
C LEU A 204 -17.46 -9.35 7.97
N PHE A 205 -17.82 -8.13 8.39
CA PHE A 205 -16.85 -7.13 8.86
C PHE A 205 -16.12 -7.57 10.12
N ILE A 206 -16.85 -8.03 11.15
CA ILE A 206 -16.24 -8.54 12.39
C ILE A 206 -15.34 -9.73 12.10
N LEU A 207 -15.79 -10.65 11.24
CA LEU A 207 -14.99 -11.81 10.83
C LEU A 207 -13.69 -11.38 10.15
N GLU A 208 -13.73 -10.40 9.24
CA GLU A 208 -12.55 -9.85 8.58
C GLU A 208 -11.55 -9.28 9.59
N VAL A 209 -12.02 -8.47 10.54
CA VAL A 209 -11.18 -7.91 11.61
C VAL A 209 -10.60 -9.00 12.52
N TYR A 210 -11.39 -9.99 12.90
CA TYR A 210 -10.93 -11.13 13.70
C TYR A 210 -9.84 -11.94 13.00
N LEU A 211 -10.00 -12.22 11.70
CA LEU A 211 -9.00 -12.91 10.90
C LEU A 211 -7.71 -12.09 10.79
N LEU A 212 -7.82 -10.78 10.56
CA LEU A 212 -6.66 -9.87 10.51
C LEU A 212 -5.91 -9.86 11.85
N ILE A 213 -6.59 -9.72 12.99
CA ILE A 213 -5.97 -9.77 14.33
C ILE A 213 -5.18 -11.07 14.51
N ASN A 214 -5.74 -12.22 14.14
CA ASN A 214 -5.06 -13.50 14.28
C ASN A 214 -3.85 -13.66 13.36
N ILE A 215 -3.90 -13.10 12.15
CA ILE A 215 -2.75 -13.08 11.24
C ILE A 215 -1.64 -12.20 11.85
N PHE A 216 -2.00 -11.02 12.31
CA PHE A 216 -1.07 -10.06 12.88
C PHE A 216 -0.45 -10.52 14.21
N ASN A 217 -1.19 -11.26 15.03
CA ASN A 217 -0.66 -11.91 16.24
C ASN A 217 0.20 -13.15 15.96
N GLY A 218 0.35 -13.56 14.70
CA GLY A 218 1.13 -14.76 14.32
C GLY A 218 0.40 -16.10 14.53
N ASN A 219 -0.86 -16.09 14.96
CA ASN A 219 -1.66 -17.30 15.18
C ASN A 219 -2.08 -17.99 13.87
N MET A 220 -2.17 -17.23 12.77
CA MET A 220 -2.57 -17.73 11.46
C MET A 220 -1.63 -17.25 10.36
N ARG A 221 -1.35 -18.12 9.39
CA ARG A 221 -0.56 -17.76 8.20
C ARG A 221 -1.42 -16.99 7.20
N PHE A 222 -0.93 -15.84 6.74
CA PHE A 222 -1.61 -14.99 5.75
C PHE A 222 -1.99 -15.76 4.47
N SER A 223 -1.10 -16.62 3.96
CA SER A 223 -1.32 -17.39 2.73
C SER A 223 -2.53 -18.32 2.78
N GLY A 224 -2.89 -18.84 3.95
CA GLY A 224 -4.02 -19.75 4.12
C GLY A 224 -5.39 -19.06 4.12
N VAL A 225 -5.44 -17.75 4.38
CA VAL A 225 -6.69 -17.01 4.64
C VAL A 225 -6.92 -15.88 3.62
N ILE A 226 -5.95 -15.59 2.75
CA ILE A 226 -6.02 -14.46 1.80
C ILE A 226 -7.26 -14.50 0.88
N ILE A 227 -7.62 -15.68 0.36
CA ILE A 227 -8.79 -15.84 -0.52
C ILE A 227 -10.07 -15.55 0.27
N LEU A 228 -10.17 -16.04 1.51
CA LEU A 228 -11.30 -15.79 2.38
C LEU A 228 -11.44 -14.29 2.69
N LEU A 229 -10.33 -13.60 2.99
CA LEU A 229 -10.32 -12.14 3.20
C LEU A 229 -10.83 -11.40 1.96
N LEU A 230 -10.34 -11.74 0.76
CA LEU A 230 -10.77 -11.11 -0.49
C LEU A 230 -12.27 -11.33 -0.76
N VAL A 231 -12.77 -12.54 -0.52
CA VAL A 231 -14.19 -12.88 -0.71
C VAL A 231 -15.07 -12.15 0.30
N CYS A 232 -14.70 -12.17 1.59
CA CYS A 232 -15.40 -11.45 2.66
C CYS A 232 -15.42 -9.94 2.39
N PHE A 233 -14.27 -9.35 2.03
CA PHE A 233 -14.15 -7.95 1.68
C PHE A 233 -15.06 -7.55 0.50
N SER A 234 -15.08 -8.37 -0.56
CA SER A 234 -15.91 -8.14 -1.74
C SER A 234 -17.41 -8.23 -1.43
N LEU A 235 -17.82 -9.30 -0.73
CA LEU A 235 -19.22 -9.52 -0.35
C LEU A 235 -19.72 -8.46 0.63
N ARG A 236 -18.91 -8.10 1.63
CA ARG A 236 -19.20 -7.04 2.60
C ARG A 236 -19.44 -5.71 1.89
N ASN A 237 -18.55 -5.30 0.99
CA ASN A 237 -18.72 -4.05 0.25
C ASN A 237 -19.99 -4.06 -0.61
N TYR A 238 -20.30 -5.18 -1.28
CA TYR A 238 -21.56 -5.31 -2.03
C TYR A 238 -22.78 -5.12 -1.13
N ILE A 239 -22.81 -5.80 0.02
CA ILE A 239 -23.91 -5.70 1.00
C ILE A 239 -24.02 -4.28 1.55
N PHE A 240 -22.89 -3.64 1.86
CA PHE A 240 -22.85 -2.26 2.34
C PHE A 240 -23.53 -1.30 1.36
N PHE A 241 -23.12 -1.31 0.08
CA PHE A 241 -23.70 -0.41 -0.91
C PHE A 241 -25.15 -0.74 -1.26
N MET A 242 -25.55 -2.01 -1.18
CA MET A 242 -26.89 -2.44 -1.56
C MET A 242 -27.93 -2.29 -0.44
N TYR A 243 -27.55 -2.51 0.81
CA TYR A 243 -28.49 -2.65 1.93
C TYR A 243 -28.22 -1.66 3.06
N VAL A 244 -26.96 -1.49 3.50
CA VAL A 244 -26.64 -0.58 4.61
C VAL A 244 -26.94 0.86 4.21
N ILE A 245 -26.54 1.29 3.01
CA ILE A 245 -26.88 2.62 2.51
C ILE A 245 -28.40 2.81 2.40
N GLU A 246 -29.13 1.84 1.85
CA GLU A 246 -30.59 1.93 1.74
C GLU A 246 -31.26 2.07 3.12
N LEU A 247 -30.75 1.33 4.12
CA LEU A 247 -31.20 1.42 5.52
C LEU A 247 -30.88 2.81 6.11
N THR A 248 -29.67 3.33 5.93
CA THR A 248 -29.30 4.67 6.42
C THR A 248 -30.17 5.76 5.80
N LEU A 249 -30.46 5.72 4.50
CA LEU A 249 -31.34 6.69 3.84
C LEU A 249 -32.78 6.60 4.35
N LYS A 250 -33.26 5.40 4.72
CA LYS A 250 -34.59 5.20 5.30
C LYS A 250 -34.70 5.73 6.73
N VAL A 251 -33.62 5.64 7.51
CA VAL A 251 -33.52 6.27 8.84
C VAL A 251 -33.41 7.79 8.70
N LEU A 252 -32.57 8.28 7.79
CA LEU A 252 -32.42 9.72 7.56
C LEU A 252 -33.73 10.37 7.05
N SER A 253 -34.53 9.66 6.27
CA SER A 253 -35.83 10.15 5.81
C SER A 253 -36.94 10.08 6.86
N SER A 254 -36.76 9.38 7.98
CA SER A 254 -37.71 9.42 9.10
C SER A 254 -37.53 10.67 9.98
N ILE A 255 -36.38 11.35 9.90
CA ILE A 255 -36.08 12.58 10.61
C ILE A 255 -36.76 13.76 9.91
N LYS A 256 -38.00 14.09 10.33
CA LYS A 256 -38.85 15.14 9.71
C LYS A 256 -38.15 16.49 9.55
N SER A 257 -37.39 16.92 10.56
CA SER A 257 -36.66 18.20 10.57
C SER A 257 -35.60 18.31 9.47
N MET A 258 -35.01 17.18 9.07
CA MET A 258 -34.07 17.12 7.96
C MET A 258 -34.79 16.88 6.64
N TYR A 259 -35.76 15.97 6.59
CA TYR A 259 -36.40 15.55 5.34
C TYR A 259 -37.17 16.68 4.64
N TYR A 260 -37.92 17.50 5.40
CA TYR A 260 -38.75 18.58 4.84
C TYR A 260 -38.00 19.92 4.69
N LYS A 261 -36.70 19.97 4.97
CA LYS A 261 -35.93 21.23 4.91
C LYS A 261 -35.43 21.51 3.49
N LYS A 262 -35.90 22.60 2.86
CA LYS A 262 -35.48 23.04 1.52
C LYS A 262 -35.64 21.91 0.48
N VAL A 263 -34.61 21.66 -0.34
CA VAL A 263 -34.58 20.65 -1.40
C VAL A 263 -34.33 19.22 -0.90
N ASN A 264 -34.26 18.98 0.41
CA ASN A 264 -33.83 17.68 0.96
C ASN A 264 -34.72 16.51 0.55
N ILE A 265 -36.03 16.73 0.43
CA ILE A 265 -36.98 15.70 -0.04
C ILE A 265 -36.61 15.19 -1.44
N ILE A 266 -36.27 16.11 -2.35
CA ILE A 266 -35.86 15.78 -3.71
C ILE A 266 -34.53 15.06 -3.69
N VAL A 267 -33.54 15.58 -2.96
CA VAL A 267 -32.21 14.97 -2.83
C VAL A 267 -32.27 13.55 -2.25
N MET A 268 -33.09 13.30 -1.23
CA MET A 268 -33.20 11.96 -0.62
C MET A 268 -33.85 10.94 -1.57
N SER A 269 -34.91 11.36 -2.27
CA SER A 269 -35.59 10.49 -3.23
C SER A 269 -34.71 10.15 -4.43
N SER A 270 -33.96 11.12 -4.95
CA SER A 270 -33.01 10.91 -6.05
C SER A 270 -31.82 10.06 -5.62
N LEU A 271 -31.19 10.36 -4.47
CA LEU A 271 -30.07 9.59 -3.92
C LEU A 271 -30.45 8.13 -3.70
N LYS A 272 -31.64 7.86 -3.17
CA LYS A 272 -32.12 6.48 -2.95
C LYS A 272 -32.19 5.70 -4.25
N SER A 273 -32.66 6.33 -5.34
CA SER A 273 -32.68 5.70 -6.67
C SER A 273 -31.26 5.51 -7.21
N LYS A 274 -30.45 6.59 -7.22
CA LYS A 274 -29.10 6.60 -7.80
C LYS A 274 -28.15 5.63 -7.10
N LEU A 275 -28.11 5.59 -5.78
CA LEU A 275 -27.21 4.71 -5.03
C LEU A 275 -27.56 3.23 -5.28
N ARG A 276 -28.86 2.89 -5.35
CA ARG A 276 -29.33 1.54 -5.64
C ARG A 276 -29.06 1.10 -7.07
N GLU A 277 -29.18 2.00 -8.05
CA GLU A 277 -28.92 1.65 -9.45
C GLU A 277 -27.43 1.49 -9.75
N ASN A 278 -26.57 2.04 -8.90
CA ASN A 278 -25.12 2.12 -9.12
C ASN A 278 -24.31 1.42 -8.02
N THR A 279 -24.92 0.53 -7.25
CA THR A 279 -24.28 -0.29 -6.20
C THR A 279 -22.97 -0.91 -6.65
N LEU A 280 -22.94 -1.56 -7.82
CA LEU A 280 -21.74 -2.24 -8.32
C LEU A 280 -20.60 -1.25 -8.59
N LEU A 281 -20.92 -0.09 -9.15
CA LEU A 281 -19.94 0.96 -9.45
C LEU A 281 -19.35 1.51 -8.15
N LEU A 282 -20.18 1.77 -7.15
CA LEU A 282 -19.74 2.24 -5.84
C LEU A 282 -18.92 1.18 -5.08
N MET A 283 -19.28 -0.10 -5.23
CA MET A 283 -18.51 -1.22 -4.69
C MET A 283 -17.11 -1.27 -5.31
N PHE A 284 -17.00 -1.30 -6.64
CA PHE A 284 -15.70 -1.35 -7.31
C PHE A 284 -14.85 -0.12 -6.96
N THR A 285 -15.39 1.09 -7.07
CA THR A 285 -14.66 2.31 -6.68
C THR A 285 -14.10 2.23 -5.26
N THR A 286 -14.89 1.76 -4.30
CA THR A 286 -14.44 1.58 -2.91
C THR A 286 -13.35 0.53 -2.79
N MET A 287 -13.46 -0.59 -3.51
CA MET A 287 -12.44 -1.64 -3.49
C MET A 287 -11.10 -1.13 -4.05
N PHE A 288 -11.13 -0.47 -5.21
CA PHE A 288 -9.95 0.10 -5.85
C PHE A 288 -9.30 1.18 -4.97
N LEU A 289 -10.08 2.07 -4.36
CA LEU A 289 -9.57 3.06 -3.40
C LEU A 289 -8.99 2.41 -2.14
N SER A 290 -9.68 1.42 -1.57
CA SER A 290 -9.21 0.73 -0.36
C SER A 290 -7.87 0.04 -0.62
N ILE A 291 -7.77 -0.73 -1.71
CA ILE A 291 -6.53 -1.43 -2.07
C ILE A 291 -5.41 -0.41 -2.32
N SER A 292 -5.69 0.67 -3.05
CA SER A 292 -4.73 1.75 -3.29
C SER A 292 -4.19 2.36 -1.99
N PHE A 293 -5.08 2.71 -1.06
CA PHE A 293 -4.72 3.34 0.21
C PHE A 293 -3.99 2.39 1.15
N ILE A 294 -4.43 1.13 1.24
CA ILE A 294 -3.80 0.10 2.06
C ILE A 294 -2.37 -0.16 1.58
N ILE A 295 -2.20 -0.38 0.27
CA ILE A 295 -0.90 -0.61 -0.35
C ILE A 295 0.01 0.60 -0.10
N MET A 296 -0.43 1.81 -0.47
CA MET A 296 0.39 3.02 -0.29
C MET A 296 0.77 3.26 1.17
N SER A 297 -0.19 3.13 2.09
CA SER A 297 0.04 3.39 3.51
C SER A 297 1.02 2.38 4.08
N ASN A 298 0.81 1.07 3.89
CA ASN A 298 1.71 0.05 4.44
C ASN A 298 3.16 0.24 3.98
N PHE A 299 3.39 0.51 2.70
CA PHE A 299 4.76 0.65 2.21
C PHE A 299 5.43 1.97 2.64
N TYR A 300 4.70 3.07 2.72
CA TYR A 300 5.22 4.31 3.32
C TYR A 300 5.61 4.10 4.78
N ILE A 301 4.77 3.37 5.52
CA ILE A 301 4.98 3.02 6.91
C ILE A 301 6.19 2.12 7.09
N MET A 302 6.34 1.09 6.25
CA MET A 302 7.53 0.23 6.30
C MET A 302 8.82 1.02 6.04
N ASN A 303 8.79 2.03 5.17
CA ASN A 303 9.93 2.93 4.97
C ASN A 303 10.18 3.86 6.17
N PHE A 304 9.12 4.25 6.88
CA PHE A 304 9.26 5.02 8.11
C PHE A 304 9.79 4.17 9.28
N ILE A 305 9.25 2.96 9.45
CA ILE A 305 9.68 2.00 10.48
C ILE A 305 11.12 1.61 10.24
N SER A 306 11.53 1.30 9.00
CA SER A 306 12.92 0.92 8.70
C SER A 306 13.91 2.00 9.11
N LYS A 307 13.53 3.28 9.05
CA LYS A 307 14.39 4.37 9.55
C LYS A 307 14.54 4.34 11.07
N LYS A 308 13.47 4.07 11.81
CA LYS A 308 13.48 4.04 13.29
C LYS A 308 14.02 2.72 13.85
N SER A 309 13.79 1.60 13.17
CA SER A 309 14.18 0.27 13.65
C SER A 309 15.69 0.13 13.72
N VAL A 310 16.42 0.77 12.80
CA VAL A 310 17.89 0.70 12.77
C VAL A 310 18.53 1.26 14.03
N ASP A 311 17.98 2.32 14.62
CA ASP A 311 18.51 2.85 15.90
C ASP A 311 18.26 1.90 17.08
N VAL A 312 17.17 1.13 17.03
CA VAL A 312 16.81 0.15 18.06
C VAL A 312 17.57 -1.17 17.88
N GLU A 313 17.83 -1.56 16.64
CA GLU A 313 18.57 -2.78 16.28
C GLU A 313 20.08 -2.61 16.45
N PHE A 314 20.60 -1.40 16.24
CA PHE A 314 22.02 -1.06 16.34
C PHE A 314 22.25 0.05 17.37
N PRO A 315 22.50 -0.32 18.64
CA PRO A 315 22.85 0.64 19.68
C PRO A 315 24.14 1.41 19.36
N PHE A 316 25.13 0.72 18.76
CA PHE A 316 26.36 1.33 18.27
C PHE A 316 26.42 1.39 16.75
N THR A 317 27.07 2.41 16.23
CA THR A 317 27.30 2.62 14.80
C THR A 317 28.14 1.50 14.16
N ILE A 318 29.23 1.08 14.79
CA ILE A 318 30.04 -0.08 14.37
C ILE A 318 30.16 -1.03 15.55
N ASN A 319 29.85 -2.30 15.31
CA ASN A 319 29.89 -3.36 16.31
C ASN A 319 30.95 -4.37 15.86
N TYR A 320 31.88 -4.70 16.74
CA TYR A 320 32.97 -5.64 16.46
C TYR A 320 33.09 -6.63 17.63
N THR A 321 33.21 -7.93 17.36
CA THR A 321 33.47 -8.95 18.38
C THR A 321 34.73 -9.72 18.06
N THR A 322 35.47 -10.11 19.10
CA THR A 322 36.69 -10.93 18.99
C THR A 322 36.77 -11.95 20.11
N SER A 323 36.98 -13.23 19.77
CA SER A 323 37.09 -14.33 20.74
C SER A 323 38.54 -14.64 21.16
N ARG A 324 39.54 -13.96 20.59
CA ARG A 324 40.96 -14.14 20.93
C ARG A 324 41.49 -12.83 21.51
N ASN A 325 42.28 -12.90 22.59
CA ASN A 325 43.05 -11.77 23.17
C ASN A 325 44.08 -11.13 22.21
N GLU A 326 44.02 -11.45 20.91
CA GLU A 326 44.71 -10.76 19.83
C GLU A 326 43.81 -9.61 19.35
N VAL A 327 43.82 -8.53 20.13
CA VAL A 327 43.15 -7.25 19.88
C VAL A 327 43.58 -6.71 18.50
N ASN A 328 42.77 -7.00 17.48
CA ASN A 328 42.98 -6.59 16.10
C ASN A 328 41.93 -5.55 15.66
N GLU A 329 41.31 -4.79 16.59
CA GLU A 329 40.41 -3.68 16.24
C GLU A 329 41.12 -2.36 15.97
N LYS A 330 42.45 -2.28 16.18
CA LYS A 330 43.24 -1.04 15.97
C LYS A 330 43.07 -0.45 14.57
N PHE A 331 42.78 -1.28 13.55
CA PHE A 331 42.49 -0.77 12.22
C PHE A 331 41.26 0.15 12.18
N ILE A 332 40.23 -0.12 13.01
CA ILE A 332 39.04 0.73 13.12
C ILE A 332 39.45 2.08 13.72
N ASP A 333 40.17 2.07 14.84
CA ASP A 333 40.71 3.27 15.48
C ASP A 333 41.58 4.08 14.49
N ASP A 334 42.49 3.43 13.77
CA ASP A 334 43.40 4.05 12.80
C ASP A 334 42.63 4.70 11.65
N ILE A 335 41.61 4.03 11.08
CA ILE A 335 40.78 4.59 10.02
C ILE A 335 39.99 5.79 10.55
N LEU A 336 39.36 5.70 11.73
CA LEU A 336 38.55 6.78 12.27
C LEU A 336 39.41 8.01 12.60
N ASN A 337 40.55 7.80 13.27
CA ASN A 337 41.48 8.87 13.66
C ASN A 337 42.13 9.53 12.43
N LYS A 338 42.56 8.76 11.43
CA LYS A 338 43.14 9.29 10.18
C LYS A 338 42.17 10.20 9.42
N ASN A 339 40.87 9.96 9.53
CA ASN A 339 39.84 10.79 8.91
C ASN A 339 39.26 11.85 9.86
N SER A 340 39.87 12.07 11.04
CA SER A 340 39.43 13.05 12.04
C SER A 340 37.97 12.89 12.49
N ILE A 341 37.50 11.66 12.59
CA ILE A 341 36.13 11.34 13.01
C ILE A 341 36.13 11.23 14.53
N LYS A 342 35.23 11.96 15.19
CA LYS A 342 35.00 11.81 16.63
C LYS A 342 34.14 10.58 16.89
N TYR A 343 34.56 9.74 17.82
CA TYR A 343 33.83 8.55 18.23
C TYR A 343 33.98 8.29 19.72
N SER A 344 33.01 7.57 20.27
CA SER A 344 33.04 6.99 21.62
C SER A 344 33.18 5.48 21.50
N LYS A 345 34.13 4.89 22.23
CA LYS A 345 34.41 3.44 22.22
C LYS A 345 33.93 2.82 23.53
N ALA A 346 33.19 1.72 23.44
CA ALA A 346 32.83 0.87 24.56
C ALA A 346 33.40 -0.53 24.35
N GLU A 347 33.99 -1.11 25.39
CA GLU A 347 34.47 -2.49 25.42
C GLU A 347 33.68 -3.25 26.49
N VAL A 348 33.18 -4.43 26.14
CA VAL A 348 32.36 -5.27 27.01
C VAL A 348 32.85 -6.70 26.93
N ASN A 349 33.33 -7.23 28.05
CA ASN A 349 33.77 -8.62 28.12
C ASN A 349 32.56 -9.52 28.37
N ILE A 350 32.39 -10.54 27.54
CA ILE A 350 31.24 -11.43 27.59
C ILE A 350 31.68 -12.80 28.09
N PHE A 351 31.03 -13.23 29.17
CA PHE A 351 31.30 -14.52 29.83
C PHE A 351 30.10 -15.44 29.60
N GLU A 352 30.34 -16.72 29.29
CA GLU A 352 29.26 -17.68 29.05
C GLU A 352 29.10 -18.67 30.20
N VAL A 353 27.88 -18.77 30.70
CA VAL A 353 27.51 -19.73 31.73
C VAL A 353 26.20 -20.42 31.33
N LYS A 354 26.29 -21.73 31.06
CA LYS A 354 25.17 -22.54 30.54
C LYS A 354 24.57 -21.87 29.30
N ASP A 355 23.33 -21.38 29.41
CA ASP A 355 22.57 -20.73 28.32
C ASP A 355 22.50 -19.20 28.47
N TYR A 356 23.32 -18.60 29.33
CA TYR A 356 23.31 -17.16 29.63
C TYR A 356 24.64 -16.49 29.30
N ASN A 357 24.57 -15.30 28.70
CA ASN A 357 25.72 -14.42 28.51
C ASN A 357 25.75 -13.40 29.66
N ILE A 358 26.88 -13.33 30.35
CA ILE A 358 27.07 -12.51 31.56
C ILE A 358 27.93 -11.30 31.22
N ILE A 359 27.50 -10.16 31.74
CA ILE A 359 28.09 -8.84 31.54
C ILE A 359 28.30 -8.22 32.92
N SER A 360 29.43 -7.54 33.12
CA SER A 360 29.66 -6.86 34.39
C SER A 360 28.83 -5.58 34.49
N VAL A 361 28.45 -5.20 35.72
CA VAL A 361 27.77 -3.91 35.99
C VAL A 361 28.60 -2.71 35.52
N GLU A 362 29.93 -2.80 35.62
CA GLU A 362 30.84 -1.76 35.17
C GLU A 362 30.82 -1.59 33.65
N ASP A 363 30.90 -2.70 32.90
CA ASP A 363 30.85 -2.68 31.43
C ASP A 363 29.49 -2.18 30.93
N TYR A 364 28.40 -2.61 31.58
CA TYR A 364 27.05 -2.08 31.30
C TYR A 364 26.99 -0.56 31.53
N ASN A 365 27.49 -0.08 32.67
CA ASN A 365 27.42 1.34 33.03
C ASN A 365 28.33 2.20 32.13
N ASN A 366 29.44 1.64 31.62
CA ASN A 366 30.27 2.28 30.62
C ASN A 366 29.48 2.50 29.32
N VAL A 367 28.87 1.44 28.78
CA VAL A 367 27.99 1.54 27.60
C VAL A 367 26.83 2.51 27.86
N ALA A 368 26.19 2.43 29.02
CA ALA A 368 25.06 3.29 29.36
C ALA A 368 25.45 4.78 29.37
N SER A 369 26.69 5.11 29.74
CA SER A 369 27.19 6.49 29.68
C SER A 369 27.37 7.02 28.26
N ILE A 370 27.76 6.15 27.31
CA ILE A 370 27.97 6.51 25.91
C ILE A 370 26.63 6.64 25.18
N LEU A 371 25.69 5.73 25.45
CA LEU A 371 24.38 5.68 24.79
C LEU A 371 23.30 6.50 25.52
N ASN A 372 23.64 7.19 26.61
CA ASN A 372 22.74 7.96 27.47
C ASN A 372 21.59 7.12 28.10
N PHE A 373 21.89 5.88 28.48
CA PHE A 373 20.96 5.00 29.20
C PHE A 373 21.04 5.18 30.72
N PRO A 374 19.99 4.81 31.47
CA PRO A 374 20.04 4.82 32.93
C PRO A 374 21.07 3.81 33.46
N ARG A 375 21.90 4.27 34.41
CA ARG A 375 22.87 3.42 35.11
C ARG A 375 22.18 2.42 36.05
N ILE A 376 22.82 1.28 36.25
CA ILE A 376 22.35 0.20 37.12
C ILE A 376 23.33 0.03 38.29
N SER A 377 22.77 -0.25 39.48
CA SER A 377 23.50 -0.66 40.67
C SER A 377 22.83 -1.92 41.24
N LEU A 378 23.60 -2.97 41.53
CA LEU A 378 23.10 -4.28 41.96
C LEU A 378 23.83 -4.75 43.23
N LYS A 379 23.12 -5.47 44.10
CA LYS A 379 23.75 -6.25 45.17
C LYS A 379 24.37 -7.54 44.60
N GLU A 380 25.18 -8.24 45.40
CA GLU A 380 25.96 -9.41 44.94
C GLU A 380 25.13 -10.54 44.32
N ASN A 381 23.91 -10.79 44.82
CA ASN A 381 23.02 -11.87 44.35
C ASN A 381 21.88 -11.36 43.43
N GLU A 382 21.97 -10.13 42.95
CA GLU A 382 20.96 -9.53 42.06
C GLU A 382 21.45 -9.49 40.61
N ALA A 383 20.53 -9.77 39.69
CA ALA A 383 20.76 -9.74 38.25
C ALA A 383 19.73 -8.86 37.53
N VAL A 384 20.17 -8.24 36.43
CA VAL A 384 19.26 -7.60 35.46
C VAL A 384 19.34 -8.33 34.14
N LEU A 385 18.19 -8.70 33.60
CA LEU A 385 18.10 -9.33 32.29
C LEU A 385 18.02 -8.23 31.21
N LEU A 386 18.91 -8.30 30.21
CA LEU A 386 18.84 -7.43 29.04
C LEU A 386 18.05 -8.12 27.92
N PRO A 387 17.04 -7.47 27.34
CA PRO A 387 16.22 -8.05 26.30
C PRO A 387 16.99 -8.11 24.98
N GLN A 388 16.80 -9.21 24.24
CA GLN A 388 17.31 -9.37 22.88
C GLN A 388 16.37 -8.76 21.83
N PHE A 389 15.07 -8.83 22.09
CA PHE A 389 13.97 -8.34 21.26
C PHE A 389 13.02 -7.49 22.13
N PRO A 390 12.20 -6.59 21.56
CA PRO A 390 11.14 -5.96 22.33
C PRO A 390 10.19 -7.05 22.82
N ARG A 391 10.16 -7.29 24.14
CA ARG A 391 9.35 -8.35 24.75
C ARG A 391 7.95 -7.85 25.04
N THR A 392 6.99 -8.78 25.00
CA THR A 392 5.65 -8.50 25.50
C THR A 392 5.65 -8.57 27.03
N SER A 393 4.75 -7.83 27.68
CA SER A 393 4.61 -7.83 29.14
C SER A 393 4.38 -9.23 29.74
N LYS A 394 3.83 -10.17 28.96
CA LYS A 394 3.67 -11.58 29.37
C LYS A 394 5.00 -12.33 29.49
N GLU A 395 5.93 -12.10 28.58
CA GLU A 395 7.26 -12.74 28.61
C GLU A 395 8.15 -12.12 29.70
N GLU A 396 7.97 -10.81 29.94
CA GLU A 396 8.65 -10.09 31.02
C GLU A 396 8.24 -10.62 32.40
N ASN A 397 6.94 -10.81 32.63
CA ASN A 397 6.42 -11.32 33.90
C ASN A 397 6.84 -12.76 34.20
N ALA A 398 7.17 -13.57 33.19
CA ALA A 398 7.60 -14.96 33.38
C ALA A 398 9.07 -15.10 33.81
N MET A 399 9.89 -14.08 33.57
CA MET A 399 11.33 -14.08 33.87
C MET A 399 11.69 -13.28 35.13
N LEU A 400 10.79 -12.40 35.59
CA LEU A 400 10.98 -11.61 36.80
C LEU A 400 10.96 -12.52 38.05
N ASN A 401 11.85 -12.28 39.02
CA ASN A 401 12.06 -13.06 40.24
C ASN A 401 12.49 -14.52 40.02
N LYS A 402 12.92 -14.89 38.81
CA LYS A 402 13.46 -16.22 38.54
C LYS A 402 14.89 -16.32 39.10
N GLU A 403 15.15 -17.40 39.85
CA GLU A 403 16.50 -17.75 40.28
C GLU A 403 17.25 -18.47 39.17
N ILE A 404 18.45 -18.00 38.86
CA ILE A 404 19.34 -18.59 37.88
C ILE A 404 20.56 -19.16 38.60
N THR A 405 20.80 -20.44 38.40
CA THR A 405 21.96 -21.15 38.93
C THR A 405 23.18 -20.87 38.04
N VAL A 406 24.05 -19.97 38.48
CA VAL A 406 25.27 -19.55 37.77
C VAL A 406 26.42 -20.54 38.01
N ASP A 407 26.42 -21.23 39.15
CA ASP A 407 27.32 -22.37 39.44
C ASP A 407 26.62 -23.36 40.39
N LYS A 408 27.20 -24.56 40.63
CA LYS A 408 26.56 -25.68 41.37
C LYS A 408 25.89 -25.25 42.68
N ASP A 409 26.46 -24.29 43.40
CA ASP A 409 25.95 -23.80 44.69
C ASP A 409 25.57 -22.31 44.73
N ARG A 410 25.70 -21.56 43.61
CA ARG A 410 25.40 -20.12 43.57
C ARG A 410 24.24 -19.77 42.65
N LYS A 411 23.30 -19.01 43.21
CA LYS A 411 22.09 -18.55 42.53
C LYS A 411 22.00 -17.03 42.55
N VAL A 412 21.51 -16.48 41.46
CA VAL A 412 21.28 -15.04 41.30
C VAL A 412 19.82 -14.82 40.89
N THR A 413 19.16 -13.82 41.46
CA THR A 413 17.75 -13.54 41.21
C THR A 413 17.61 -12.40 40.21
N ILE A 414 16.80 -12.60 39.15
CA ILE A 414 16.47 -11.52 38.22
C ILE A 414 15.50 -10.57 38.89
N ILE A 415 15.98 -9.40 39.30
CA ILE A 415 15.15 -8.39 39.98
C ILE A 415 14.48 -7.42 39.01
N ARG A 416 15.02 -7.29 37.79
CA ARG A 416 14.54 -6.34 36.78
C ARG A 416 14.87 -6.82 35.38
N ILE A 417 14.03 -6.42 34.43
CA ILE A 417 14.29 -6.51 33.00
C ILE A 417 14.55 -5.09 32.50
N SER A 418 15.69 -4.88 31.82
CA SER A 418 16.02 -3.59 31.21
C SER A 418 15.14 -3.36 29.97
N ASN A 419 14.81 -2.11 29.65
CA ASN A 419 14.23 -1.77 28.35
C ASN A 419 15.32 -1.49 27.31
N GLU A 420 16.54 -1.19 27.78
CA GLU A 420 17.67 -0.79 26.95
C GLU A 420 18.48 -1.98 26.47
N ARG A 421 18.99 -1.87 25.24
CA ARG A 421 19.80 -2.88 24.55
C ARG A 421 21.18 -2.30 24.29
N ILE A 422 22.20 -3.09 24.61
CA ILE A 422 23.60 -2.67 24.46
C ILE A 422 24.33 -3.39 23.32
N PHE A 423 23.70 -4.42 22.75
CA PHE A 423 24.23 -5.20 21.63
C PHE A 423 23.32 -5.10 20.42
N PHE A 424 23.91 -5.39 19.25
CA PHE A 424 23.15 -5.61 18.03
C PHE A 424 22.08 -6.69 18.23
N GLN A 425 20.87 -6.44 17.74
CA GLN A 425 19.73 -7.33 17.90
C GLN A 425 20.04 -8.73 17.34
N GLY A 426 19.77 -9.76 18.13
CA GLY A 426 20.00 -11.15 17.71
C GLY A 426 21.40 -11.69 18.02
N LEU A 427 22.39 -10.83 18.33
CA LEU A 427 23.78 -11.25 18.53
C LEU A 427 23.94 -12.18 19.74
N TYR A 428 23.39 -11.78 20.89
CA TYR A 428 23.46 -12.52 22.14
C TYR A 428 22.08 -12.84 22.69
N HIS A 429 21.90 -14.07 23.14
CA HIS A 429 20.67 -14.56 23.77
C HIS A 429 20.84 -14.56 25.29
N ASN A 430 19.75 -14.30 26.02
CA ASN A 430 19.70 -14.40 27.49
C ASN A 430 20.83 -13.64 28.21
N ASN A 431 20.93 -12.35 27.95
CA ASN A 431 21.97 -11.47 28.48
C ASN A 431 21.66 -11.05 29.91
N ILE A 432 22.60 -11.23 30.84
CA ILE A 432 22.43 -10.87 32.25
C ILE A 432 23.57 -9.99 32.72
N VAL A 433 23.22 -8.92 33.44
CA VAL A 433 24.17 -8.04 34.12
C VAL A 433 24.31 -8.48 35.58
N MET A 434 25.56 -8.69 36.04
CA MET A 434 25.90 -9.09 37.41
C MET A 434 27.16 -8.36 37.93
N ASN A 435 27.41 -8.42 39.23
CA ASN A 435 28.59 -7.80 39.83
C ASN A 435 29.88 -8.53 39.41
N LYS A 436 30.94 -7.77 39.13
CA LYS A 436 32.24 -8.30 38.70
C LYS A 436 32.92 -9.16 39.77
N SER A 437 32.71 -8.86 41.05
CA SER A 437 33.24 -9.69 42.16
C SER A 437 32.79 -11.14 42.01
N LEU A 438 31.49 -11.36 41.78
CA LEU A 438 30.91 -12.67 41.56
C LEU A 438 31.47 -13.37 40.31
N ILE A 439 31.68 -12.63 39.21
CA ILE A 439 32.25 -13.17 37.97
C ILE A 439 33.68 -13.67 38.20
N SER A 440 34.49 -12.87 38.92
CA SER A 440 35.88 -13.21 39.23
C SER A 440 36.01 -14.40 40.17
N GLU A 441 35.10 -14.56 41.12
CA GLU A 441 35.07 -15.70 42.05
C GLU A 441 34.71 -17.02 41.35
N LEU A 442 33.93 -16.96 40.27
CA LEU A 442 33.43 -18.14 39.55
C LEU A 442 34.39 -18.68 38.48
N ASN A 443 35.55 -18.03 38.25
CA ASN A 443 36.55 -18.44 37.24
C ASN A 443 35.96 -18.73 35.85
N ILE A 444 34.93 -17.98 35.46
CA ILE A 444 34.24 -18.16 34.18
C ILE A 444 35.18 -17.71 33.07
N LYS A 445 35.36 -18.54 32.03
CA LYS A 445 36.17 -18.18 30.87
C LYS A 445 35.46 -17.10 30.06
N GLU A 446 36.21 -16.06 29.69
CA GLU A 446 35.77 -15.08 28.70
C GLU A 446 35.51 -15.80 27.37
N LYS A 447 34.33 -15.57 26.80
CA LYS A 447 33.93 -16.12 25.51
C LYS A 447 34.45 -15.24 24.39
N GLU A 448 34.17 -13.94 24.49
CA GLU A 448 34.58 -12.92 23.54
C GLU A 448 34.43 -11.52 24.11
N THR A 449 35.12 -10.58 23.49
CA THR A 449 35.01 -9.15 23.79
C THR A 449 34.16 -8.48 22.70
N PHE A 450 33.11 -7.77 23.11
CA PHE A 450 32.32 -6.91 22.24
C PHE A 450 32.86 -5.47 22.30
N ILE A 451 33.02 -4.85 21.14
CA ILE A 451 33.52 -3.50 20.97
C ILE A 451 32.52 -2.70 20.16
N GLY A 452 31.95 -1.67 20.78
CA GLY A 452 30.99 -0.75 20.18
C GLY A 452 31.64 0.60 19.91
N TYR A 453 31.60 1.05 18.66
CA TYR A 453 31.98 2.41 18.28
C TYR A 453 30.72 3.21 17.99
N GLU A 454 30.49 4.27 18.76
CA GLU A 454 29.43 5.23 18.49
C GLU A 454 30.01 6.48 17.82
N ILE A 455 29.45 6.81 16.66
CA ILE A 455 29.96 7.87 15.80
C ILE A 455 28.84 8.89 15.55
N GLU A 456 29.12 10.16 15.82
CA GLU A 456 28.16 11.22 15.52
C GLU A 456 28.00 11.40 14.00
N LYS A 457 26.76 11.62 13.53
CA LYS A 457 26.42 11.87 12.11
C LYS A 457 26.90 10.76 11.18
N TRP A 458 26.71 9.52 11.61
CA TRP A 458 27.13 8.31 10.91
C TRP A 458 26.53 8.17 9.49
N GLU A 459 25.40 8.82 9.18
CA GLU A 459 24.67 8.61 7.92
C GLU A 459 25.49 8.99 6.67
N ASN A 460 26.46 9.89 6.81
CA ASN A 460 27.30 10.36 5.71
C ASN A 460 28.64 9.62 5.60
N LEU A 461 28.94 8.70 6.52
CA LEU A 461 30.26 8.06 6.63
C LEU A 461 30.39 6.77 5.82
N TYR A 462 29.46 6.48 4.91
CA TYR A 462 29.46 5.25 4.12
C TYR A 462 30.80 4.94 3.43
N ARG A 463 31.50 5.95 2.90
CA ARG A 463 32.80 5.74 2.23
C ARG A 463 33.87 5.23 3.19
N ILE A 464 33.82 5.67 4.43
CA ILE A 464 34.80 5.34 5.48
C ILE A 464 34.45 3.99 6.08
N ASP A 465 33.17 3.81 6.40
CA ASP A 465 32.58 2.53 6.79
C ASP A 465 32.89 1.42 5.76
N ARG A 466 32.82 1.71 4.45
CA ARG A 466 33.22 0.75 3.41
C ARG A 466 34.70 0.34 3.51
N LYS A 467 35.60 1.28 3.79
CA LYS A 467 37.04 0.96 3.98
C LYS A 467 37.24 0.05 5.19
N ILE A 468 36.57 0.34 6.31
CA ILE A 468 36.59 -0.49 7.52
C ILE A 468 36.14 -1.91 7.19
N ARG A 469 35.05 -2.07 6.43
CA ARG A 469 34.54 -3.39 6.05
C ARG A 469 35.43 -4.14 5.07
N ASP A 470 36.05 -3.44 4.12
CA ASP A 470 36.96 -4.07 3.17
C ASP A 470 38.22 -4.59 3.88
N GLU A 471 38.74 -3.85 4.87
CA GLU A 471 39.84 -4.31 5.73
C GLU A 471 39.43 -5.45 6.66
N TYR A 472 38.23 -5.38 7.25
CA TYR A 472 37.64 -6.48 7.99
C TYR A 472 37.49 -7.75 7.14
N LYS A 473 37.12 -7.66 5.86
CA LYS A 473 37.05 -8.84 4.97
C LYS A 473 38.41 -9.53 4.80
N SER A 474 39.52 -8.79 4.77
CA SER A 474 40.85 -9.39 4.77
C SER A 474 41.16 -10.08 6.11
N ILE A 475 40.81 -9.46 7.24
CA ILE A 475 41.04 -10.01 8.58
C ILE A 475 40.16 -11.26 8.83
N LYS A 476 38.91 -11.25 8.36
CA LYS A 476 37.99 -12.39 8.47
C LYS A 476 38.52 -13.62 7.72
N LYS A 477 39.21 -13.43 6.59
CA LYS A 477 39.83 -14.55 5.86
C LYS A 477 40.93 -15.25 6.66
N THR A 478 41.64 -14.53 7.53
CA THR A 478 42.73 -15.09 8.35
C THR A 478 42.24 -15.63 9.69
N LEU A 479 41.31 -14.94 10.35
CA LEU A 479 40.84 -15.29 11.70
C LEU A 479 39.53 -16.09 11.72
N GLY A 480 38.87 -16.27 10.57
CA GLY A 480 37.66 -17.08 10.45
C GLY A 480 36.48 -16.51 11.25
N GLU A 481 35.75 -17.38 11.94
CA GLU A 481 34.57 -17.02 12.75
C GLU A 481 34.89 -16.42 14.11
N SER A 482 36.18 -16.31 14.47
CA SER A 482 36.60 -15.70 15.76
C SER A 482 36.44 -14.19 15.81
N VAL A 483 36.02 -13.57 14.70
CA VAL A 483 35.81 -12.14 14.57
C VAL A 483 34.51 -11.87 13.84
N PHE A 484 33.71 -10.93 14.35
CA PHE A 484 32.47 -10.52 13.71
C PHE A 484 32.37 -8.99 13.67
N LEU A 485 32.03 -8.42 12.52
CA LEU A 485 31.78 -6.99 12.37
C LEU A 485 30.38 -6.78 11.80
N MET A 486 29.60 -5.90 12.45
CA MET A 486 28.31 -5.44 11.96
C MET A 486 28.28 -3.90 11.94
N SER A 487 27.91 -3.34 10.79
CA SER A 487 27.83 -1.89 10.60
C SER A 487 26.38 -1.43 10.49
N LYS A 488 26.00 -0.47 11.35
CA LYS A 488 24.72 0.23 11.29
C LYS A 488 24.56 0.97 9.96
N ILE A 489 25.65 1.55 9.45
CA ILE A 489 25.66 2.38 8.23
C ILE A 489 25.37 1.50 6.99
N GLU A 490 26.01 0.34 6.89
CA GLU A 490 25.73 -0.63 5.83
C GLU A 490 24.29 -1.12 5.91
N TYR A 491 23.89 -1.60 7.09
CA TYR A 491 22.54 -2.13 7.29
C TYR A 491 21.46 -1.11 6.96
N TYR A 492 21.62 0.13 7.44
CA TYR A 492 20.73 1.25 7.13
C TYR A 492 20.64 1.51 5.64
N ARG A 493 21.78 1.53 4.94
CA ARG A 493 21.82 1.86 3.52
C ARG A 493 21.15 0.78 2.69
N GLU A 494 21.47 -0.49 2.92
CA GLU A 494 20.87 -1.62 2.18
C GLU A 494 19.36 -1.70 2.42
N HIS A 495 18.91 -1.60 3.68
CA HIS A 495 17.48 -1.63 4.01
C HIS A 495 16.72 -0.41 3.46
N ARG A 496 17.36 0.78 3.46
CA ARG A 496 16.75 2.00 2.92
C ARG A 496 16.65 1.98 1.40
N GLU A 497 17.67 1.50 0.70
CA GLU A 497 17.64 1.34 -0.76
C GLU A 497 16.56 0.34 -1.17
N GLU A 498 16.46 -0.79 -0.47
CA GLU A 498 15.38 -1.77 -0.66
C GLU A 498 13.98 -1.19 -0.39
N SER A 499 13.81 -0.49 0.73
CA SER A 499 12.53 0.09 1.11
C SER A 499 12.10 1.21 0.15
N ASN A 500 13.03 2.06 -0.28
CA ASN A 500 12.77 3.11 -1.27
C ASN A 500 12.40 2.54 -2.64
N LEU A 501 13.08 1.48 -3.08
CA LEU A 501 12.74 0.78 -4.32
C LEU A 501 11.31 0.22 -4.24
N THR A 502 10.99 -0.45 -3.14
CA THR A 502 9.68 -1.04 -2.89
C THR A 502 8.57 0.03 -2.88
N LEU A 503 8.80 1.16 -2.18
CA LEU A 503 7.91 2.31 -2.16
C LEU A 503 7.72 2.92 -3.55
N TYR A 504 8.81 3.08 -4.31
CA TYR A 504 8.76 3.55 -5.70
C TYR A 504 7.84 2.67 -6.55
N LEU A 505 8.04 1.36 -6.55
CA LEU A 505 7.23 0.42 -7.36
C LEU A 505 5.76 0.41 -6.94
N THR A 506 5.50 0.58 -5.64
CA THR A 506 4.18 0.54 -5.03
C THR A 506 3.33 1.76 -5.40
N ILE A 507 3.92 2.96 -5.43
CA ILE A 507 3.19 4.21 -5.74
C ILE A 507 2.41 4.07 -7.06
N PHE A 508 2.98 3.40 -8.06
CA PHE A 508 2.34 3.21 -9.36
C PHE A 508 1.13 2.30 -9.31
N ILE A 509 1.23 1.17 -8.61
CA ILE A 509 0.09 0.27 -8.43
C ILE A 509 -1.05 1.04 -7.78
N SER A 510 -0.76 1.77 -6.71
CA SER A 510 -1.74 2.59 -6.01
C SER A 510 -2.34 3.69 -6.91
N LEU A 511 -1.54 4.38 -7.72
CA LEU A 511 -2.03 5.39 -8.66
C LEU A 511 -2.93 4.80 -9.76
N ILE A 512 -2.58 3.65 -10.35
CA ILE A 512 -3.41 2.96 -11.34
C ILE A 512 -4.78 2.62 -10.74
N LEU A 513 -4.78 2.04 -9.54
CA LEU A 513 -6.03 1.68 -8.87
C LEU A 513 -6.86 2.92 -8.51
N TYR A 514 -6.20 3.99 -8.04
CA TYR A 514 -6.85 5.24 -7.70
C TYR A 514 -7.48 5.93 -8.92
N PHE A 515 -6.72 6.13 -10.00
CA PHE A 515 -7.26 6.68 -11.24
C PHE A 515 -8.33 5.78 -11.85
N GLY A 516 -8.24 4.47 -11.62
CA GLY A 516 -9.28 3.55 -12.03
C GLY A 516 -10.60 3.74 -11.29
N ALA A 517 -10.56 3.91 -9.97
CA ALA A 517 -11.74 4.32 -9.21
C ALA A 517 -12.30 5.66 -9.72
N MET A 518 -11.40 6.62 -10.00
CA MET A 518 -11.76 7.95 -10.47
C MET A 518 -12.47 7.94 -11.84
N SER A 519 -12.01 7.07 -12.75
CA SER A 519 -12.63 6.82 -14.06
C SER A 519 -14.08 6.36 -13.91
N PHE A 520 -14.35 5.41 -13.00
CA PHE A 520 -15.73 4.95 -12.75
C PHE A 520 -16.65 6.06 -12.23
N ILE A 521 -16.18 6.94 -11.34
CA ILE A 521 -16.98 8.03 -10.80
C ILE A 521 -17.25 9.10 -11.87
N HIS A 522 -16.22 9.48 -12.63
CA HIS A 522 -16.37 10.39 -13.76
C HIS A 522 -17.50 9.90 -14.66
N PHE A 523 -17.37 8.63 -15.03
CA PHE A 523 -18.32 7.98 -15.85
C PHE A 523 -19.70 8.15 -15.22
N LYS A 524 -19.89 7.71 -13.97
CA LYS A 524 -21.20 7.81 -13.33
C LYS A 524 -21.89 9.17 -13.49
N PHE A 525 -21.15 10.27 -13.41
CA PHE A 525 -21.70 11.62 -13.61
C PHE A 525 -22.07 11.95 -15.05
N TYR A 526 -21.27 11.54 -16.03
CA TYR A 526 -21.61 11.79 -17.44
C TYR A 526 -22.96 11.17 -17.81
N LEU A 527 -23.25 9.95 -17.34
CA LEU A 527 -24.56 9.32 -17.57
C LEU A 527 -25.70 10.00 -16.82
N ASP A 528 -25.46 10.38 -15.56
CA ASP A 528 -26.51 11.02 -14.77
C ASP A 528 -26.91 12.38 -15.35
N LEU A 529 -26.01 13.07 -16.06
CA LEU A 529 -26.36 14.28 -16.78
C LEU A 529 -27.35 14.02 -17.90
N GLU A 530 -27.05 13.11 -18.82
CA GLU A 530 -27.91 12.81 -19.96
C GLU A 530 -29.29 12.33 -19.49
N ASP A 531 -29.35 11.48 -18.46
CA ASP A 531 -30.59 10.90 -17.96
C ASP A 531 -31.44 11.88 -17.14
N ASN A 532 -30.82 12.84 -16.45
CA ASN A 532 -31.55 13.76 -15.56
C ASN A 532 -31.75 15.16 -16.14
N LYS A 533 -31.20 15.48 -17.32
CA LYS A 533 -31.35 16.82 -17.93
C LYS A 533 -32.81 17.22 -18.10
N GLU A 534 -33.66 16.32 -18.60
CA GLU A 534 -35.11 16.57 -18.75
C GLU A 534 -35.81 16.72 -17.40
N ASN A 535 -35.41 15.95 -16.39
CA ASN A 535 -35.95 16.05 -15.04
C ASN A 535 -35.61 17.43 -14.43
N TYR A 536 -34.38 17.92 -14.61
CA TYR A 536 -33.99 19.24 -14.13
C TYR A 536 -34.67 20.37 -14.90
N LYS A 537 -34.86 20.24 -16.22
CA LYS A 537 -35.66 21.20 -17.02
C LYS A 537 -37.12 21.25 -16.55
N THR A 538 -37.72 20.10 -16.29
CA THR A 538 -39.08 20.02 -15.73
C THR A 538 -39.14 20.65 -14.34
N MET A 539 -38.13 20.47 -13.50
CA MET A 539 -38.07 21.13 -12.19
C MET A 539 -37.97 22.66 -12.31
N LEU A 540 -37.20 23.19 -13.27
CA LEU A 540 -37.16 24.63 -13.57
C LEU A 540 -38.54 25.14 -14.00
N SER A 541 -39.22 24.43 -14.91
CA SER A 541 -40.54 24.85 -15.38
C SER A 541 -41.63 24.76 -14.30
N LEU A 542 -41.44 23.89 -13.29
CA LEU A 542 -42.29 23.82 -12.09
C LEU A 542 -41.99 24.93 -11.05
N GLY A 543 -41.06 25.84 -11.34
CA GLY A 543 -40.77 27.01 -10.51
C GLY A 543 -39.58 26.86 -9.55
N MET A 544 -38.79 25.78 -9.65
CA MET A 544 -37.55 25.68 -8.88
C MET A 544 -36.50 26.66 -9.40
N SER A 545 -35.77 27.30 -8.49
CA SER A 545 -34.69 28.21 -8.87
C SER A 545 -33.45 27.46 -9.34
N SER A 546 -32.65 28.09 -10.22
CA SER A 546 -31.36 27.53 -10.66
C SER A 546 -30.41 27.27 -9.49
N ARG A 547 -30.51 28.04 -8.39
CA ARG A 547 -29.73 27.83 -7.16
C ARG A 547 -30.11 26.53 -6.46
N GLU A 548 -31.40 26.22 -6.41
CA GLU A 548 -31.91 24.97 -5.81
C GLU A 548 -31.49 23.76 -6.63
N ILE A 549 -31.56 23.82 -7.97
CA ILE A 549 -31.09 22.73 -8.84
C ILE A 549 -29.58 22.52 -8.69
N LYS A 550 -28.78 23.59 -8.71
CA LYS A 550 -27.33 23.50 -8.44
C LYS A 550 -27.05 22.84 -7.09
N SER A 551 -27.84 23.15 -6.06
CA SER A 551 -27.72 22.51 -4.74
C SER A 551 -28.10 21.02 -4.78
N ILE A 552 -29.13 20.63 -5.52
CA ILE A 552 -29.53 19.22 -5.66
C ILE A 552 -28.40 18.42 -6.33
N VAL A 553 -27.97 18.88 -7.52
CA VAL A 553 -26.92 18.24 -8.31
C VAL A 553 -25.63 18.12 -7.50
N THR A 554 -25.21 19.19 -6.84
CA THR A 554 -23.96 19.19 -6.06
C THR A 554 -24.00 18.18 -4.92
N ARG A 555 -25.13 18.06 -4.21
CA ARG A 555 -25.26 17.11 -3.09
C ARG A 555 -25.31 15.67 -3.57
N GLU A 556 -26.00 15.40 -4.67
CA GLU A 556 -26.03 14.08 -5.29
C GLU A 556 -24.62 13.65 -5.71
N MET A 557 -23.91 14.54 -6.41
CA MET A 557 -22.53 14.29 -6.82
C MET A 557 -21.63 14.06 -5.62
N TYR A 558 -21.74 14.90 -4.58
CA TYR A 558 -20.91 14.80 -3.37
C TYR A 558 -21.03 13.41 -2.72
N VAL A 559 -22.26 12.92 -2.53
CA VAL A 559 -22.48 11.60 -1.90
C VAL A 559 -21.94 10.47 -2.76
N ILE A 560 -22.19 10.50 -4.08
CA ILE A 560 -21.69 9.46 -4.99
C ILE A 560 -20.16 9.44 -5.04
N PHE A 561 -19.53 10.61 -4.90
CA PHE A 561 -18.09 10.78 -4.99
C PHE A 561 -17.35 10.36 -3.71
N PHE A 562 -17.74 10.96 -2.58
CA PHE A 562 -16.97 10.87 -1.35
C PHE A 562 -17.39 9.69 -0.48
N LEU A 563 -18.57 9.09 -0.69
CA LEU A 563 -18.96 7.93 0.08
C LEU A 563 -18.01 6.73 -0.14
N PRO A 564 -17.62 6.35 -1.38
CA PRO A 564 -16.56 5.36 -1.60
C PRO A 564 -15.24 5.71 -0.92
N PHE A 565 -14.83 6.98 -0.98
CA PHE A 565 -13.59 7.47 -0.39
C PHE A 565 -13.60 7.33 1.14
N ILE A 566 -14.68 7.74 1.80
CA ILE A 566 -14.84 7.65 3.26
C ILE A 566 -14.77 6.18 3.69
N VAL A 567 -15.50 5.29 3.01
CA VAL A 567 -15.50 3.86 3.33
C VAL A 567 -14.11 3.26 3.12
N ALA A 568 -13.41 3.62 2.04
CA ALA A 568 -12.04 3.17 1.79
C ALA A 568 -11.05 3.68 2.85
N SER A 569 -11.20 4.92 3.30
CA SER A 569 -10.39 5.50 4.37
C SER A 569 -10.59 4.76 5.69
N LEU A 570 -11.85 4.46 6.05
CA LEU A 570 -12.17 3.68 7.26
C LEU A 570 -11.59 2.26 7.20
N ASN A 571 -11.72 1.57 6.05
CA ASN A 571 -11.11 0.25 5.86
C ASN A 571 -9.58 0.31 6.06
N THR A 572 -8.94 1.37 5.55
CA THR A 572 -7.50 1.57 5.67
C THR A 572 -7.10 1.82 7.12
N LEU A 573 -7.81 2.69 7.84
CA LEU A 573 -7.54 3.00 9.25
C LEU A 573 -7.57 1.75 10.15
N ILE A 574 -8.48 0.81 9.90
CA ILE A 574 -8.57 -0.42 10.68
C ILE A 574 -7.30 -1.26 10.54
N ILE A 575 -6.83 -1.48 9.31
CA ILE A 575 -5.60 -2.25 9.05
C ILE A 575 -4.39 -1.57 9.70
N LEU A 576 -4.40 -0.25 9.76
CA LEU A 576 -3.31 0.53 10.33
C LEU A 576 -3.26 0.49 11.85
N ILE A 577 -4.41 0.57 12.52
CA ILE A 577 -4.49 0.39 13.97
C ILE A 577 -3.94 -1.00 14.35
N LEU A 578 -4.24 -2.03 13.54
CA LEU A 578 -3.67 -3.36 13.74
C LEU A 578 -2.14 -3.38 13.54
N THR A 579 -1.61 -2.60 12.59
CA THR A 579 -0.17 -2.51 12.31
C THR A 579 0.59 -1.75 13.41
N GLU A 580 -0.01 -0.69 13.97
CA GLU A 580 0.55 0.10 15.09
C GLU A 580 0.70 -0.75 16.36
N ASN A 581 -0.30 -1.59 16.66
CA ASN A 581 -0.27 -2.49 17.82
C ASN A 581 0.92 -3.47 17.80
N ILE A 582 1.45 -3.80 16.63
CA ILE A 582 2.58 -4.74 16.48
C ILE A 582 3.91 -4.02 16.45
N SER A 583 3.95 -2.88 15.76
CA SER A 583 5.20 -2.13 15.56
C SER A 583 5.58 -1.28 16.76
N TYR A 584 4.67 -1.06 17.73
CA TYR A 584 4.84 -0.19 18.90
C TYR A 584 5.29 1.24 18.55
N ILE A 585 5.15 1.64 17.29
CA ILE A 585 5.48 2.95 16.77
C ILE A 585 4.17 3.58 16.33
N SER A 586 3.89 4.80 16.81
CA SER A 586 2.71 5.51 16.35
C SER A 586 2.88 5.98 14.90
N ILE A 587 1.89 5.63 14.07
CA ILE A 587 1.95 5.72 12.61
C ILE A 587 0.72 6.43 12.00
N ILE A 588 -0.24 6.82 12.84
CA ILE A 588 -1.49 7.47 12.41
C ILE A 588 -1.24 8.77 11.63
N LYS A 589 -0.22 9.55 12.02
CA LYS A 589 0.10 10.84 11.37
C LYS A 589 0.57 10.63 9.94
N GLU A 590 1.43 9.65 9.73
CA GLU A 590 2.01 9.25 8.45
C GLU A 590 0.92 8.80 7.47
N CYS A 591 -0.04 8.00 7.93
CA CYS A 591 -1.19 7.63 7.12
C CYS A 591 -2.09 8.83 6.81
N ALA A 592 -2.36 9.69 7.79
CA ALA A 592 -3.25 10.83 7.59
C ALA A 592 -2.75 11.72 6.45
N ILE A 593 -1.44 11.90 6.31
CA ILE A 593 -0.83 12.62 5.18
C ILE A 593 -1.23 11.99 3.83
N ILE A 594 -1.12 10.67 3.69
CA ILE A 594 -1.46 9.95 2.45
C ILE A 594 -2.94 10.12 2.11
N LEU A 595 -3.83 9.93 3.08
CA LEU A 595 -5.27 10.09 2.89
C LEU A 595 -5.62 11.54 2.54
N VAL A 596 -4.95 12.52 3.14
CA VAL A 596 -5.14 13.94 2.82
C VAL A 596 -4.70 14.25 1.38
N VAL A 597 -3.56 13.71 0.93
CA VAL A 597 -3.10 13.90 -0.46
C VAL A 597 -4.11 13.33 -1.45
N PHE A 598 -4.58 12.09 -1.25
CA PHE A 598 -5.60 11.50 -2.11
C PHE A 598 -6.93 12.25 -2.01
N PHE A 599 -7.30 12.76 -0.84
CA PHE A 599 -8.50 13.58 -0.65
C PHE A 599 -8.42 14.90 -1.42
N ILE A 600 -7.27 15.58 -1.41
CA ILE A 600 -7.06 16.82 -2.18
C ILE A 600 -7.22 16.55 -3.67
N ILE A 601 -6.58 15.49 -4.18
CA ILE A 601 -6.72 15.10 -5.60
C ILE A 601 -8.19 14.81 -5.91
N SER A 602 -8.86 14.02 -5.07
CA SER A 602 -10.29 13.71 -5.16
C SER A 602 -11.16 14.96 -5.17
N ALA A 603 -10.90 15.93 -4.29
CA ALA A 603 -11.62 17.18 -4.21
C ALA A 603 -11.43 18.04 -5.47
N LEU A 604 -10.21 18.14 -6.01
CA LEU A 604 -9.93 18.84 -7.26
C LEU A 604 -10.71 18.22 -8.42
N PHE A 605 -10.67 16.89 -8.56
CA PHE A 605 -11.46 16.20 -9.59
C PHE A 605 -12.97 16.46 -9.40
N PHE A 606 -13.47 16.40 -8.17
CA PHE A 606 -14.88 16.70 -7.88
C PHE A 606 -15.27 18.11 -8.30
N LEU A 607 -14.43 19.11 -8.03
CA LEU A 607 -14.68 20.51 -8.42
C LEU A 607 -14.75 20.68 -9.93
N VAL A 608 -13.77 20.15 -10.66
CA VAL A 608 -13.74 20.18 -12.13
C VAL A 608 -15.00 19.55 -12.70
N TRP A 609 -15.41 18.39 -12.18
CA TRP A 609 -16.62 17.71 -12.65
C TRP A 609 -17.89 18.45 -12.29
N ARG A 610 -18.00 18.96 -11.07
CA ARG A 610 -19.16 19.75 -10.64
C ARG A 610 -19.36 20.96 -11.55
N MET A 611 -18.29 21.70 -11.88
CA MET A 611 -18.37 22.84 -12.79
C MET A 611 -18.93 22.43 -14.15
N LYS A 612 -18.31 21.43 -14.78
CA LYS A 612 -18.74 20.92 -16.09
C LYS A 612 -20.18 20.40 -16.11
N ASN A 613 -20.61 19.72 -15.04
CA ASN A 613 -21.98 19.23 -14.89
C ASN A 613 -22.99 20.37 -14.81
N ILE A 614 -22.68 21.40 -14.03
CA ILE A 614 -23.55 22.56 -13.87
C ILE A 614 -23.64 23.33 -15.20
N ASP A 615 -22.53 23.56 -15.89
CA ASP A 615 -22.51 24.31 -17.14
C ASP A 615 -23.38 23.64 -18.22
N LEU A 616 -23.29 22.31 -18.37
CA LEU A 616 -24.11 21.54 -19.32
C LEU A 616 -25.62 21.60 -19.04
N ILE A 617 -26.03 21.85 -17.79
CA ILE A 617 -27.44 21.97 -17.43
C ILE A 617 -28.00 23.34 -17.84
N PHE A 618 -27.19 24.41 -17.77
CA PHE A 618 -27.65 25.79 -17.91
C PHE A 618 -27.21 26.51 -19.21
N PHE A 619 -26.16 26.07 -19.91
CA PHE A 619 -25.65 26.75 -21.12
C PHE A 619 -26.13 26.16 -22.45
N GLU A 620 -26.85 25.04 -22.45
CA GLU A 620 -27.53 24.49 -23.66
C GLU A 620 -29.06 24.74 -23.61
N SER A 621 -29.50 25.73 -22.84
CA SER A 621 -30.91 26.14 -22.74
C SER A 621 -31.22 27.50 -23.35
N ASP A 622 -30.21 28.18 -23.90
CA ASP A 622 -30.35 29.47 -24.60
C ASP A 622 -30.22 29.29 -26.12
#